data_AF-A0AAE0JZK3-F1
#
_entry.id   AF-A0AAE0JZK3-F1
#
_cell.length_a   1.000
_cell.length_b   1.000
_cell.length_c   1.000
_cell.angle_alpha   90.00
_cell.angle_beta   90.00
_cell.angle_gamma   90.00
#
_symmetry.space_group_name_H-M   'P 1'
#
loop_
_entity.id
_entity.type
_entity.pdbx_description
1 polymer ?
#
loop_
_entity_poly.entity_id
_entity_poly.type
_entity_poly.pdbx_seq_one_letter_code
_entity_poly.pdbx_strand_id
1 'polypeptide(L)'
;MVLTHTTNHTYSHPFPTVTLAFFLRYCSPQLNPFASHVLSTDTISSHIDPDTGRLHTTRIHLKKSRMPPAEQRSTGPAIKYLIHDWLSNSRLLPRLGEGLVKLAGMAYISPRSNDDHGGGSREKE
;
A
#
# COMPACT_ATOMS: atom_id res chain seq x y z
N MET A 1 7.32 -7.81 -27.69
CA MET A 1 6.15 -8.67 -27.42
C MET A 1 5.34 -8.02 -26.31
N VAL A 2 4.01 -7.95 -26.43
CA VAL A 2 3.10 -7.39 -25.41
C VAL A 2 2.14 -8.50 -25.00
N LEU A 3 2.00 -8.74 -23.69
CA LEU A 3 1.08 -9.73 -23.13
C LEU A 3 -0.04 -9.01 -22.37
N THR A 4 -1.29 -9.35 -22.64
CA THR A 4 -2.48 -8.76 -22.00
C THR A 4 -3.25 -9.82 -21.22
N HIS A 5 -3.85 -9.44 -20.09
CA HIS A 5 -4.66 -10.31 -19.25
C HIS A 5 -5.81 -9.51 -18.62
N THR A 6 -7.00 -10.10 -18.48
CA THR A 6 -8.19 -9.41 -17.96
C THR A 6 -8.94 -10.32 -17.00
N THR A 7 -9.31 -9.79 -15.83
CA THR A 7 -10.12 -10.48 -14.81
C THR A 7 -11.23 -9.55 -14.31
N ASN A 8 -12.40 -10.13 -14.04
CA ASN A 8 -13.55 -9.42 -13.49
C ASN A 8 -13.97 -10.05 -12.15
N HIS A 9 -14.37 -9.22 -11.20
CA HIS A 9 -14.88 -9.66 -9.90
C HIS A 9 -15.97 -8.71 -9.40
N THR A 10 -17.05 -9.25 -8.85
CA THR A 10 -18.18 -8.48 -8.31
C THR A 10 -18.19 -8.57 -6.79
N TYR A 11 -18.19 -7.43 -6.10
CA TYR A 11 -18.29 -7.37 -4.65
C TYR A 11 -19.74 -7.15 -4.21
N SER A 12 -20.24 -7.97 -3.28
CA SER A 12 -21.58 -7.83 -2.67
C SER A 12 -21.65 -6.76 -1.58
N HIS A 13 -20.93 -5.65 -1.76
CA HIS A 13 -20.81 -4.57 -0.78
C HIS A 13 -21.01 -3.22 -1.47
N PRO A 14 -21.56 -2.22 -0.76
CA PRO A 14 -21.78 -0.90 -1.34
C PRO A 14 -20.44 -0.19 -1.62
N PHE A 15 -20.46 0.73 -2.57
CA PHE A 15 -19.26 1.45 -3.02
C PHE A 15 -18.40 2.05 -1.89
N PRO A 16 -18.97 2.69 -0.84
CA PRO A 16 -18.19 3.20 0.29
C PRO A 16 -17.37 2.12 0.99
N THR A 17 -17.93 0.93 1.19
CA THR A 17 -17.26 -0.19 1.86
C THR A 17 -16.11 -0.72 1.02
N VAL A 18 -16.35 -0.93 -0.28
CA VAL A 18 -15.30 -1.40 -1.21
C VAL A 18 -14.18 -0.37 -1.33
N THR A 19 -14.53 0.91 -1.40
CA THR A 19 -13.57 2.03 -1.49
C THR A 19 -12.74 2.13 -0.22
N LEU A 20 -13.36 2.00 0.95
CA LEU A 20 -12.63 2.01 2.23
C LEU A 20 -11.68 0.81 2.33
N ALA A 21 -12.16 -0.39 2.00
CA ALA A 21 -11.33 -1.60 1.98
C ALA A 21 -10.13 -1.43 1.04
N PHE A 22 -10.33 -0.78 -0.10
CA PHE A 22 -9.25 -0.47 -1.04
C PHE A 22 -8.15 0.40 -0.42
N PHE A 23 -8.51 1.45 0.31
CA PHE A 23 -7.54 2.31 0.99
C PHE A 23 -6.81 1.58 2.13
N LEU A 24 -7.52 0.72 2.86
CA LEU A 24 -7.00 0.03 4.04
C LEU A 24 -6.29 -1.28 3.74
N ARG A 25 -6.33 -1.78 2.50
CA ARG A 25 -5.87 -3.14 2.12
C ARG A 25 -4.45 -3.52 2.54
N TYR A 26 -3.58 -2.54 2.79
CA TYR A 26 -2.18 -2.72 3.20
C TYR A 26 -1.79 -1.96 4.48
N CYS A 27 -2.77 -1.50 5.27
CA CYS A 27 -2.48 -0.74 6.49
C CYS A 27 -1.93 -1.60 7.64
N SER A 28 -2.24 -2.90 7.68
CA SER A 28 -1.65 -3.84 8.64
C SER A 28 -1.57 -5.25 8.04
N PRO A 29 -0.47 -6.00 8.30
CA PRO A 29 -0.36 -7.40 7.92
C PRO A 29 -1.45 -8.30 8.54
N GLN A 30 -1.97 -7.91 9.70
CA GLN A 30 -3.02 -8.66 10.42
C GLN A 30 -4.38 -8.49 9.75
N LEU A 31 -4.61 -7.36 9.08
CA LEU A 31 -5.88 -7.04 8.42
C LEU A 31 -6.04 -7.83 7.11
N ASN A 32 -4.94 -8.05 6.39
CA ASN A 32 -4.94 -8.73 5.10
C ASN A 32 -3.79 -9.73 4.98
N PRO A 33 -3.98 -10.99 5.40
CA PRO A 33 -2.93 -12.00 5.36
C PRO A 33 -2.49 -12.36 3.93
N PHE A 34 -3.33 -12.10 2.92
CA PHE A 34 -3.03 -12.38 1.51
C PHE A 34 -2.00 -11.41 0.91
N ALA A 35 -1.74 -10.28 1.58
CA ALA A 35 -0.86 -9.23 1.13
C ALA A 35 0.44 -9.11 1.95
N SER A 36 0.84 -10.17 2.66
CA SER A 36 2.04 -10.20 3.52
C SER A 36 3.36 -9.80 2.83
N HIS A 37 3.39 -9.81 1.50
CA HIS A 37 4.53 -9.36 0.71
C HIS A 37 4.65 -7.83 0.61
N VAL A 38 3.60 -7.07 0.95
CA VAL A 38 3.65 -5.60 1.02
C VAL A 38 4.18 -5.21 2.40
N LEU A 39 5.33 -4.54 2.42
CA LEU A 39 6.06 -4.16 3.63
C LEU A 39 5.62 -2.79 4.16
N SER A 40 5.44 -1.82 3.26
CA SER A 40 5.00 -0.48 3.61
C SER A 40 4.15 0.14 2.51
N THR A 41 3.37 1.14 2.88
CA THR A 41 2.56 1.93 1.95
C THR A 41 2.55 3.37 2.43
N ASP A 42 2.98 4.27 1.56
CA ASP A 42 3.05 5.69 1.85
C ASP A 42 2.21 6.47 0.85
N THR A 43 1.46 7.46 1.33
CA THR A 43 0.68 8.36 0.47
C THR A 43 1.58 9.55 0.11
N ILE A 44 1.85 9.73 -1.18
CA ILE A 44 2.70 10.81 -1.69
C ILE A 44 1.88 12.10 -1.83
N SER A 45 0.67 11.99 -2.37
CA SER A 45 -0.23 13.13 -2.57
C SER A 45 -1.67 12.67 -2.48
N SER A 46 -2.52 13.56 -1.95
CA SER A 46 -3.97 13.35 -1.88
C SER A 46 -4.66 14.69 -1.99
N HIS A 47 -5.47 14.88 -3.03
CA HIS A 47 -6.21 16.13 -3.25
C HIS A 47 -7.54 15.88 -3.94
N ILE A 48 -8.46 16.81 -3.73
CA ILE A 48 -9.75 16.84 -4.42
C ILE A 48 -9.62 17.83 -5.58
N ASP A 49 -9.87 17.36 -6.80
CA ASP A 49 -9.97 18.22 -7.97
C ASP A 49 -11.17 19.16 -7.79
N PRO A 50 -10.99 20.49 -7.77
CA PRO A 50 -12.07 21.43 -7.54
C PRO A 50 -13.11 21.45 -8.67
N ASP A 51 -12.72 21.12 -9.91
CA ASP A 51 -13.61 21.22 -11.07
C ASP A 51 -14.48 19.96 -11.19
N THR A 52 -13.89 18.79 -10.97
CA THR A 52 -14.60 17.50 -11.09
C THR A 52 -15.08 16.95 -9.75
N GLY A 53 -14.61 17.54 -8.64
CA GLY A 53 -14.80 17.09 -7.28
C GLY A 53 -14.03 15.81 -6.93
N ARG A 54 -13.22 15.24 -7.83
CA ARG A 54 -12.67 13.87 -7.71
C ARG A 54 -11.51 13.78 -6.74
N LEU A 55 -11.44 12.69 -5.98
CA LEU A 55 -10.29 12.43 -5.11
C LEU A 55 -9.20 11.74 -5.95
N HIS A 56 -8.07 12.42 -6.05
CA HIS A 56 -6.82 11.92 -6.59
C HIS A 56 -5.91 11.51 -5.44
N THR A 57 -5.41 10.28 -5.50
CA THR A 57 -4.47 9.79 -4.48
C THR A 57 -3.34 9.00 -5.14
N THR A 58 -2.13 9.48 -4.96
CA THR A 58 -0.91 8.80 -5.40
C THR A 58 -0.24 8.14 -4.20
N ARG A 59 -0.02 6.83 -4.26
CA ARG A 59 0.61 6.04 -3.20
C ARG A 59 1.79 5.25 -3.75
N ILE A 60 2.78 5.02 -2.90
CA ILE A 60 3.89 4.11 -3.17
C ILE A 60 3.83 2.93 -2.21
N HIS A 61 3.99 1.74 -2.76
CA HIS A 61 4.01 0.50 -2.01
C HIS A 61 5.39 -0.14 -2.09
N LEU A 62 5.97 -0.48 -0.95
CA LEU A 62 7.16 -1.30 -0.86
C LEU A 62 6.74 -2.77 -0.81
N LYS A 63 7.16 -3.57 -1.79
CA LYS A 63 6.82 -5.00 -1.86
C LYS A 63 8.06 -5.86 -1.99
N LYS A 64 8.10 -6.93 -1.19
CA LYS A 64 9.05 -8.04 -1.36
C LYS A 64 8.67 -8.85 -2.60
N SER A 65 9.60 -9.01 -3.52
CA SER A 65 9.42 -9.87 -4.69
C SER A 65 10.27 -11.13 -4.55
N ARG A 66 9.77 -12.25 -5.10
CA ARG A 66 10.60 -13.42 -5.39
C ARG A 66 10.83 -13.46 -6.89
N MET A 67 12.10 -13.53 -7.26
CA MET A 67 12.49 -13.76 -8.65
C MET A 67 12.38 -15.26 -8.95
N PRO A 68 12.12 -15.65 -10.22
CA PRO A 68 12.25 -17.04 -10.63
C PRO A 68 13.66 -17.57 -10.29
N PRO A 69 13.79 -18.85 -9.90
CA PRO A 69 15.09 -19.41 -9.47
C PRO A 69 16.22 -19.24 -10.49
N ALA A 70 15.88 -19.26 -11.79
CA ALA A 70 16.84 -19.07 -12.88
C ALA A 70 17.51 -17.68 -12.86
N GLU A 71 16.81 -16.64 -12.39
CA GLU A 71 17.27 -15.24 -12.37
C GLU A 71 17.77 -14.82 -10.98
N GLN A 72 17.36 -15.54 -9.93
CA GLN A 72 17.73 -15.25 -8.55
C GLN A 72 19.21 -15.53 -8.26
N ARG A 73 19.87 -16.38 -9.05
CA ARG A 73 21.26 -16.76 -8.83
C ARG A 73 22.25 -15.63 -9.13
N SER A 74 21.91 -14.71 -10.02
CA SER A 74 22.77 -13.61 -10.48
C SER A 74 22.51 -12.28 -9.78
N THR A 75 21.34 -12.13 -9.18
CA THR A 75 20.81 -10.86 -8.70
C THR A 75 20.18 -11.14 -7.34
N GLY A 76 20.71 -10.52 -6.28
CA GLY A 76 20.29 -10.75 -4.90
C GLY A 76 18.79 -10.49 -4.63
N PRO A 77 18.34 -10.51 -3.36
CA PRO A 77 16.92 -10.39 -3.04
C PRO A 77 16.30 -9.11 -3.63
N ALA A 78 15.20 -9.28 -4.39
CA ALA A 78 14.54 -8.19 -5.11
C ALA A 78 13.48 -7.49 -4.23
N ILE A 79 13.72 -6.22 -3.93
CA ILE A 79 12.72 -5.31 -3.36
C ILE A 79 12.18 -4.45 -4.51
N LYS A 80 10.85 -4.36 -4.63
CA LYS A 80 10.20 -3.60 -5.70
C LYS A 80 9.33 -2.48 -5.12
N TYR A 81 9.47 -1.30 -5.69
CA TYR A 81 8.55 -0.19 -5.48
C TYR A 81 7.44 -0.25 -6.55
N LEU A 82 6.19 -0.10 -6.12
CA LEU A 82 5.03 -0.04 -7.00
C LEU A 82 4.30 1.28 -6.74
N ILE A 83 4.20 2.11 -7.78
CA ILE A 83 3.38 3.32 -7.75
C ILE A 83 1.95 2.91 -8.09
N HIS A 84 1.02 3.38 -7.27
CA HIS A 84 -0.40 3.21 -7.49
C HIS A 84 -1.05 4.59 -7.56
N ASP A 85 -1.69 4.89 -8.69
CA ASP A 85 -2.53 6.07 -8.85
C ASP A 85 -4.00 5.67 -8.83
N TRP A 86 -4.83 6.44 -8.12
CA TRP A 86 -6.24 6.16 -7.98
C TRP A 86 -7.08 7.42 -8.18
N LEU A 87 -8.13 7.26 -8.97
CA LEU A 87 -9.13 8.28 -9.27
C LEU A 87 -10.52 7.73 -8.88
N SER A 88 -11.22 8.38 -7.96
CA SER A 88 -12.67 8.11 -7.77
C SER A 88 -13.54 9.12 -8.46
N ASN A 89 -14.70 8.64 -8.92
CA ASN A 89 -15.83 9.50 -9.24
C ASN A 89 -16.56 9.86 -7.93
N SER A 90 -16.44 11.10 -7.52
CA SER A 90 -16.61 11.56 -6.14
C SER A 90 -17.95 12.22 -5.82
N ARG A 91 -19.03 11.92 -6.54
CA ARG A 91 -20.36 12.42 -6.13
C ARG A 91 -20.83 11.85 -4.78
N LEU A 92 -20.17 10.81 -4.25
CA LEU A 92 -20.51 10.14 -2.99
C LEU A 92 -19.50 10.33 -1.85
N LEU A 93 -18.30 10.87 -2.14
CA LEU A 93 -17.26 11.11 -1.14
C LEU A 93 -17.56 12.24 -0.13
N PRO A 94 -18.36 13.29 -0.44
CA PRO A 94 -18.69 14.33 0.54
C PRO A 94 -19.46 13.82 1.77
N ARG A 95 -20.01 12.59 1.71
CA ARG A 95 -20.70 11.94 2.85
C ARG A 95 -19.79 11.08 3.72
N LEU A 96 -18.58 10.74 3.25
CA LEU A 96 -17.51 10.27 4.10
C LEU A 96 -16.85 11.52 4.67
N GLY A 97 -17.26 11.96 5.86
CA GLY A 97 -16.74 13.19 6.48
C GLY A 97 -15.21 13.30 6.43
N GLU A 98 -14.68 14.52 6.53
CA GLU A 98 -13.26 14.88 6.40
C GLU A 98 -12.26 13.92 7.08
N GLY A 99 -12.69 13.24 8.15
CA GLY A 99 -11.94 12.20 8.85
C GLY A 99 -11.54 10.99 7.98
N LEU A 100 -12.34 10.57 7.00
CA LEU A 100 -12.01 9.44 6.11
C LEU A 100 -11.01 9.83 5.02
N VAL A 101 -11.08 11.08 4.54
CA VAL A 101 -10.06 11.66 3.65
C VAL A 101 -8.73 11.79 4.41
N LYS A 102 -8.77 12.25 5.67
CA LYS A 102 -7.60 12.25 6.55
C LYS A 102 -7.09 10.83 6.83
N LEU A 103 -7.93 9.83 7.08
CA LEU A 103 -7.49 8.44 7.30
C LEU A 103 -6.90 7.80 6.04
N ALA A 104 -7.43 8.11 4.86
CA ALA A 104 -6.84 7.68 3.59
C ALA A 104 -5.47 8.35 3.33
N GLY A 105 -5.31 9.61 3.75
CA GLY A 105 -4.04 10.33 3.74
C GLY A 105 -3.05 9.93 4.84
N MET A 106 -3.53 9.49 6.00
CA MET A 106 -2.76 9.12 7.20
C MET A 106 -2.47 7.61 7.28
N ALA A 107 -2.43 6.90 6.15
CA ALA A 107 -1.98 5.52 6.15
C ALA A 107 -0.62 5.42 6.85
N TYR A 108 -0.66 4.75 7.99
CA TYR A 108 0.23 4.83 9.13
C TYR A 108 1.67 4.44 8.79
N ILE A 109 2.63 5.27 9.21
CA ILE A 109 4.06 4.98 9.24
C ILE A 109 4.27 3.86 10.26
N SER A 110 4.74 2.68 9.83
CA SER A 110 5.13 1.64 10.79
C SER A 110 6.49 1.99 11.40
N PRO A 111 6.64 1.98 12.75
CA PRO A 111 7.91 2.22 13.40
C PRO A 111 8.85 1.04 13.09
N ARG A 112 10.02 1.33 12.53
CA ARG A 112 11.15 0.39 12.56
C ARG A 112 11.54 0.15 14.02
N SER A 113 11.12 -0.95 14.62
CA SER A 113 11.84 -1.52 15.77
C SER A 113 13.07 -2.24 15.22
N ASN A 114 14.18 -1.50 15.07
CA ASN A 114 15.52 -2.07 14.92
C ASN A 114 16.03 -2.41 16.33
N ASP A 115 15.46 -3.44 16.96
CA ASP A 115 16.02 -4.04 18.17
C ASP A 115 16.41 -5.47 17.84
N ASP A 116 17.61 -5.63 17.29
CA ASP A 116 18.30 -6.93 17.25
C ASP A 116 19.79 -6.76 16.90
N HIS A 117 20.50 -5.86 17.59
CA HIS A 117 21.97 -5.92 17.70
C HIS A 117 22.37 -5.80 19.18
N GLY A 118 22.24 -6.93 19.89
CA GLY A 118 22.90 -7.14 21.18
C GLY A 118 24.42 -7.22 21.00
N GLY A 119 25.08 -6.06 20.99
CA GLY A 119 26.53 -5.93 21.11
C GLY A 119 26.91 -5.72 22.57
N GLY A 120 27.07 -6.82 23.31
CA GLY A 120 27.62 -6.78 24.66
C GLY A 120 29.13 -6.56 24.64
N SER A 121 29.56 -5.36 25.04
CA SER A 121 30.96 -5.05 25.36
C SER A 121 31.33 -5.61 26.74
N ARG A 122 32.36 -6.47 26.82
CA ARG A 122 33.15 -6.83 28.02
C ARG A 122 34.27 -7.77 27.57
N GLU A 123 35.49 -7.78 28.07
CA GLU A 123 36.35 -6.90 28.85
C GLU A 123 37.76 -7.47 28.57
N LYS A 124 38.80 -6.64 28.65
CA LYS A 124 40.19 -7.07 28.42
C LYS A 124 40.64 -8.06 29.50
N GLU A 125 41.36 -9.09 29.08
CA GLU A 125 42.42 -9.73 29.87
C GLU A 125 43.64 -9.94 28.96
#